data_AF-A0A522NEX0-F1
#
_entry.id   AF-A0A522NEX0-F1
#
_cell.length_a   1.000
_cell.length_b   1.000
_cell.length_c   1.000
_cell.angle_alpha   90.00
_cell.angle_beta   90.00
_cell.angle_gamma   90.00
#
_symmetry.space_group_name_H-M   'P 1'
#
loop_
_entity.id
_entity.type
_entity.pdbx_description
1 polymer ?
#
loop_
_entity_poly.entity_id
_entity_poly.type
_entity_poly.pdbx_seq_one_letter_code
_entity_poly.pdbx_strand_id
1 'polypeptide(L)'
;MKTLLEFIVQYVGVLYLNPKYRITDSSNRGLADIDASISFTGEQLRWDVINDRGIIYFAAAPVLYSTSDDWFWLSLIRQYLEGVDDTGASGAIDQANWLSANLNRVEEMFADQSTASRICEELITLRRSNSSKKWGWPKPDEIS
;
A
#
# COMPACT_ATOMS: atom_id res chain seq x y z
N MET A 1 13.17 -10.26 9.78
CA MET A 1 13.68 -8.87 9.64
C MET A 1 14.84 -8.72 8.64
N LYS A 2 15.84 -9.63 8.60
CA LYS A 2 17.00 -9.52 7.70
C LYS A 2 16.59 -9.37 6.23
N THR A 3 15.78 -10.31 5.71
CA THR A 3 15.31 -10.29 4.31
C THR A 3 14.57 -9.02 3.95
N LEU A 4 13.76 -8.48 4.88
CA LEU A 4 13.05 -7.23 4.67
C LEU A 4 14.00 -6.03 4.56
N LEU A 5 15.03 -5.96 5.42
CA LEU A 5 16.04 -4.90 5.36
C LEU A 5 16.88 -4.97 4.08
N GLU A 6 17.31 -6.17 3.68
CA GLU A 6 18.04 -6.38 2.42
C GLU A 6 17.21 -5.91 1.23
N PHE A 7 15.93 -6.27 1.20
CA PHE A 7 14.99 -5.81 0.18
C PHE A 7 14.83 -4.29 0.19
N ILE A 8 14.65 -3.66 1.37
CA ILE A 8 14.48 -2.21 1.49
C ILE A 8 15.70 -1.47 0.96
N VAL A 9 16.90 -1.87 1.39
CA VAL A 9 18.15 -1.22 0.97
C VAL A 9 18.33 -1.31 -0.55
N GLN A 10 17.97 -2.46 -1.14
CA GLN A 10 18.19 -2.71 -2.57
C GLN A 10 17.12 -2.06 -3.48
N TYR A 11 15.85 -2.03 -3.06
CA TYR A 11 14.75 -1.67 -3.97
C TYR A 11 13.89 -0.49 -3.50
N VAL A 12 13.95 -0.11 -2.23
CA VAL A 12 13.00 0.87 -1.63
C VAL A 12 13.69 2.21 -1.34
N GLY A 13 14.73 2.54 -2.12
CA GLY A 13 15.46 3.82 -2.04
C GLY A 13 14.55 5.05 -2.11
N VAL A 14 13.45 4.96 -2.86
CA VAL A 14 12.47 6.04 -3.00
C VAL A 14 11.83 6.47 -1.67
N LEU A 15 11.81 5.60 -0.65
CA LEU A 15 11.33 5.94 0.69
C LEU A 15 12.49 6.21 1.65
N TYR A 16 13.45 5.30 1.78
CA TYR A 16 14.46 5.42 2.85
C TYR A 16 15.54 6.49 2.59
N LEU A 17 15.79 6.88 1.34
CA LEU A 17 16.69 7.98 0.98
C LEU A 17 15.96 9.31 0.78
N ASN A 18 14.63 9.30 0.76
CA ASN A 18 13.83 10.49 0.53
C ASN A 18 13.63 11.25 1.85
N PRO A 19 14.12 12.50 1.97
CA PRO A 19 14.04 13.26 3.22
C PRO A 19 12.61 13.59 3.66
N LYS A 20 11.61 13.46 2.77
CA LYS A 20 10.19 13.61 3.11
C LYS A 20 9.68 12.47 4.01
N TYR A 21 10.32 11.31 3.99
CA TYR A 21 9.90 10.14 4.75
C TYR A 21 10.85 9.85 5.90
N ARG A 22 10.30 9.39 7.02
CA ARG A 22 11.06 8.88 8.16
C ARG A 22 10.59 7.49 8.53
N ILE A 23 11.50 6.64 8.98
CA ILE A 23 11.12 5.39 9.64
C ILE A 23 10.48 5.77 10.97
N THR A 24 9.22 5.38 11.17
CA THR A 24 8.45 5.73 12.38
C THR A 24 8.05 4.53 13.20
N ASP A 25 7.99 3.35 12.59
CA ASP A 25 7.67 2.10 13.28
C ASP A 25 8.37 0.92 12.61
N SER A 26 8.59 -0.14 13.39
CA SER A 26 9.09 -1.41 12.89
C SER A 26 8.64 -2.54 13.81
N SER A 27 8.30 -3.69 13.24
CA SER A 27 7.90 -4.87 13.99
C SER A 27 8.56 -6.13 13.43
N ASN A 28 8.81 -7.10 14.29
CA ASN A 28 9.20 -8.45 13.89
C ASN A 28 8.83 -9.48 14.96
N ARG A 29 8.65 -10.74 14.55
CA ARG A 29 8.43 -11.88 15.46
C ARG A 29 9.71 -12.59 15.93
N GLY A 30 10.88 -12.00 15.73
CA GLY A 30 12.18 -12.63 15.97
C GLY A 30 12.62 -13.61 14.88
N LEU A 31 11.85 -13.76 13.79
CA LEU A 31 12.21 -14.59 12.64
C LEU A 31 13.07 -13.78 11.66
N ALA A 32 14.15 -14.40 11.17
CA ALA A 32 15.09 -13.74 10.27
C ALA A 32 14.44 -13.38 8.92
N ASP A 33 13.65 -14.31 8.38
CA ASP A 33 13.27 -14.27 6.97
C ASP A 33 11.83 -13.83 6.70
N ILE A 34 10.98 -13.79 7.74
CA ILE A 34 9.54 -13.53 7.61
C ILE A 34 9.00 -12.74 8.81
N ASP A 35 7.72 -12.39 8.73
CA ASP A 35 6.90 -11.77 9.77
C ASP A 35 7.56 -10.53 10.38
N ALA A 36 7.85 -9.57 9.49
CA ALA A 36 8.44 -8.30 9.83
C ALA A 36 7.82 -7.16 9.01
N SER A 37 7.84 -5.94 9.55
CA SER A 37 7.39 -4.73 8.87
C SER A 37 8.26 -3.53 9.24
N ILE A 38 8.34 -2.56 8.32
CA ILE A 38 8.91 -1.23 8.56
C ILE A 38 7.95 -0.20 7.98
N SER A 39 7.63 0.82 8.78
CA SER A 39 6.76 1.93 8.41
C SER A 39 7.57 3.19 8.11
N PHE A 40 7.32 3.78 6.94
CA PHE A 40 7.87 5.05 6.48
C PHE A 40 6.75 6.09 6.45
N THR A 41 6.82 7.10 7.31
CA THR A 41 5.80 8.16 7.37
C THR A 41 6.33 9.45 6.77
N GLY A 42 5.58 10.02 5.84
CA GLY A 42 5.74 11.38 5.32
C GLY A 42 4.56 12.26 5.72
N GLU A 43 4.40 13.40 5.05
CA GLU A 43 3.32 14.36 5.38
C GLU A 43 1.94 13.85 4.94
N GLN A 44 1.84 13.24 3.75
CA GLN A 44 0.56 12.81 3.17
C GLN A 44 0.26 11.34 3.48
N LEU A 45 1.30 10.49 3.50
CA LEU A 45 1.17 9.03 3.53
C LEU A 45 2.12 8.38 4.53
N ARG A 46 1.64 7.31 5.15
CA ARG A 46 2.46 6.27 5.75
C ARG A 46 2.52 5.07 4.80
N TRP A 47 3.72 4.60 4.50
CA TRP A 47 3.98 3.37 3.78
C TRP A 47 4.43 2.28 4.74
N ASP A 48 3.76 1.14 4.70
CA ASP A 48 4.15 -0.07 5.40
C ASP A 48 4.76 -1.05 4.39
N VAL A 49 6.04 -1.37 4.55
CA VAL A 49 6.74 -2.42 3.79
C VAL A 49 6.77 -3.66 4.67
N ILE A 50 6.07 -4.70 4.24
CA ILE A 50 5.75 -5.87 5.07
C ILE A 50 6.31 -7.10 4.39
N ASN A 51 6.89 -7.99 5.18
CA ASN A 51 7.20 -9.37 4.82
C ASN A 51 6.33 -10.27 5.71
N ASP A 52 5.25 -10.80 5.15
CA ASP A 52 4.34 -11.73 5.83
C ASP A 52 4.51 -13.10 5.19
N ARG A 53 4.97 -14.08 5.99
CA ARG A 53 5.19 -15.46 5.51
C ARG A 53 6.03 -15.57 4.23
N GLY A 54 6.98 -14.65 4.02
CA GLY A 54 7.88 -14.63 2.87
C GLY A 54 7.35 -13.85 1.67
N ILE A 55 6.14 -13.31 1.75
CA ILE A 55 5.55 -12.46 0.72
C ILE A 55 5.81 -11.01 1.13
N ILE A 56 6.62 -10.32 0.31
CA ILE A 56 6.90 -8.89 0.50
C ILE A 56 5.90 -8.05 -0.30
N TYR A 57 5.34 -7.03 0.36
CA TYR A 57 4.37 -6.12 -0.25
C TYR A 57 4.36 -4.75 0.43
N PHE A 58 3.63 -3.83 -0.20
CA PHE A 58 3.48 -2.46 0.25
C PHE A 58 2.01 -2.13 0.53
N ALA A 59 1.77 -1.44 1.63
CA ALA A 59 0.49 -0.81 1.95
C ALA A 59 0.70 0.67 2.24
N ALA A 60 -0.26 1.51 1.84
CA ALA A 60 -0.26 2.95 2.12
C ALA A 60 -1.47 3.31 2.99
N ALA A 61 -1.26 4.14 4.01
CA ALA A 61 -2.31 4.72 4.82
C ALA A 61 -2.22 6.26 4.76
N PRO A 62 -3.30 6.97 4.39
CA PRO A 62 -3.33 8.43 4.45
C PRO A 62 -3.17 8.93 5.88
N VAL A 63 -2.22 9.85 6.11
CA VAL A 63 -1.89 10.33 7.47
C VAL A 63 -3.05 11.12 8.08
N LEU A 64 -3.72 11.95 7.29
CA LEU A 64 -4.80 12.82 7.76
C LEU A 64 -6.14 12.09 7.97
N TYR A 65 -6.28 10.86 7.47
CA TYR A 65 -7.51 10.06 7.48
C TYR A 65 -7.30 8.68 8.08
N SER A 66 -6.24 8.48 8.87
CA SER A 66 -5.94 7.17 9.47
C SER A 66 -6.88 6.88 10.63
N THR A 67 -8.16 6.64 10.36
CA THR A 67 -9.10 5.96 11.27
C THR A 67 -8.80 4.46 11.27
N SER A 68 -7.65 4.09 11.85
CA SER A 68 -7.09 2.75 12.14
C SER A 68 -7.16 1.59 11.13
N ASP A 69 -8.03 1.58 10.11
CA ASP A 69 -8.25 0.48 9.17
C ASP A 69 -8.16 0.88 7.68
N ASP A 70 -8.00 2.17 7.39
CA ASP A 70 -7.93 2.69 6.01
C ASP A 70 -6.49 2.65 5.47
N TRP A 71 -5.98 1.44 5.28
CA TRP A 71 -4.74 1.18 4.56
C TRP A 71 -5.05 0.50 3.24
N PHE A 72 -4.28 0.78 2.20
CA PHE A 72 -4.52 0.33 0.82
C PHE A 72 -3.28 -0.36 0.25
N TRP A 73 -3.45 -1.57 -0.28
CA TRP A 73 -2.39 -2.27 -1.00
C TRP A 73 -1.91 -1.44 -2.20
N LEU A 74 -0.60 -1.45 -2.47
CA LEU A 74 -0.05 -0.75 -3.63
C LEU A 74 -0.66 -1.21 -4.96
N SER A 75 -0.99 -2.49 -5.10
CA SER A 75 -1.67 -3.03 -6.28
C SER A 75 -3.04 -2.40 -6.50
N LEU A 76 -3.77 -2.09 -5.44
CA LEU A 76 -5.08 -1.42 -5.49
C LEU A 76 -4.93 0.05 -5.89
N ILE A 77 -3.94 0.75 -5.32
CA ILE A 77 -3.62 2.14 -5.69
C ILE A 77 -3.21 2.22 -7.17
N ARG A 78 -2.38 1.28 -7.62
CA ARG A 78 -1.98 1.16 -9.01
C ARG A 78 -3.18 0.93 -9.92
N GLN A 79 -4.07 -0.01 -9.58
CA GLN A 79 -5.29 -0.27 -10.33
C GLN A 79 -6.15 0.99 -10.48
N TYR A 80 -6.32 1.73 -9.38
CA TYR A 80 -7.05 2.99 -9.38
C TYR A 80 -6.42 4.04 -10.30
N LEU A 81 -5.10 4.23 -10.24
CA LEU A 81 -4.39 5.23 -11.05
C LEU A 81 -4.26 4.87 -12.53
N GLU A 82 -4.20 3.58 -12.86
CA GLU A 82 -4.05 3.10 -14.23
C GLU A 82 -5.40 2.86 -14.92
N GLY A 83 -6.50 2.75 -14.16
CA GLY A 83 -7.84 2.49 -14.70
C GLY A 83 -7.95 1.12 -15.39
N VAL A 84 -7.03 0.19 -15.11
CA VAL A 84 -6.98 -1.15 -15.70
C VAL A 84 -7.60 -2.15 -14.71
N ASP A 85 -8.27 -3.18 -15.21
CA ASP A 85 -8.86 -4.22 -14.37
C ASP A 85 -7.77 -5.16 -13.79
N ASP A 86 -7.91 -5.53 -12.52
CA ASP A 86 -7.06 -6.44 -11.72
C ASP A 86 -5.60 -6.57 -12.22
N THR A 87 -4.71 -5.75 -11.68
CA THR A 87 -3.28 -5.74 -12.03
C THR A 87 -2.53 -7.03 -11.67
N GLY A 88 -3.22 -8.02 -11.09
CA GLY A 88 -2.66 -9.29 -10.65
C GLY A 88 -1.75 -9.13 -9.44
N ALA A 89 -1.26 -10.27 -8.93
CA ALA A 89 -0.21 -10.27 -7.93
C ALA A 89 1.13 -9.94 -8.61
N SER A 90 1.52 -8.67 -8.62
CA SER A 90 2.86 -8.27 -9.04
C SER A 90 3.89 -8.63 -7.96
N GLY A 91 5.06 -9.11 -8.37
CA GLY A 91 6.14 -9.45 -7.44
C GLY A 91 6.64 -8.22 -6.68
N ALA A 92 7.30 -8.44 -5.54
CA ALA A 92 7.77 -7.35 -4.67
C ALA A 92 8.69 -6.34 -5.39
N ILE A 93 9.55 -6.83 -6.29
CA ILE A 93 10.45 -5.97 -7.08
C ILE A 93 9.65 -5.10 -8.06
N ASP A 94 8.65 -5.66 -8.73
CA ASP A 94 7.80 -4.90 -9.65
C ASP A 94 7.00 -3.83 -8.91
N GLN A 95 6.50 -4.17 -7.72
CA GLN A 95 5.85 -3.22 -6.81
C GLN A 95 6.79 -2.07 -6.43
N ALA A 96 8.03 -2.38 -6.01
CA ALA A 96 9.02 -1.37 -5.65
C ALA A 96 9.38 -0.47 -6.83
N ASN A 97 9.60 -1.04 -8.01
CA ASN A 97 9.91 -0.30 -9.24
C ASN A 97 8.74 0.62 -9.64
N TRP A 98 7.51 0.12 -9.57
CA TRP A 98 6.34 0.91 -9.88
C TRP A 98 6.16 2.06 -8.90
N LEU A 99 6.32 1.81 -7.59
CA LEU A 99 6.25 2.85 -6.57
C LEU A 99 7.33 3.90 -6.80
N SER A 100 8.57 3.49 -7.10
CA SER A 100 9.67 4.40 -7.40
C SER A 100 9.34 5.36 -8.55
N ALA A 101 8.69 4.85 -9.61
CA ALA A 101 8.29 5.65 -10.76
C ALA A 101 7.04 6.52 -10.53
N ASN A 102 6.20 6.18 -9.54
CA ASN A 102 4.88 6.80 -9.36
C ASN A 102 4.66 7.45 -7.99
N LEU A 103 5.67 7.51 -7.11
CA LEU A 103 5.51 8.00 -5.73
C LEU A 103 4.82 9.38 -5.69
N ASN A 104 5.27 10.33 -6.51
CA ASN A 104 4.67 11.68 -6.58
C ASN A 104 3.19 11.65 -6.98
N ARG A 105 2.82 10.80 -7.96
CA ARG A 105 1.42 10.66 -8.39
C ARG A 105 0.55 10.09 -7.27
N VAL A 106 1.10 9.16 -6.49
CA VAL A 106 0.40 8.60 -5.32
C VAL A 106 0.29 9.66 -4.22
N GLU A 107 1.33 10.45 -3.95
CA GLU A 107 1.27 11.56 -2.98
C GLU A 107 0.22 12.60 -3.40
N GLU A 108 0.17 12.97 -4.67
CA GLU A 108 -0.78 13.95 -5.22
C GLU A 108 -2.24 13.53 -5.03
N MET A 109 -2.55 12.22 -5.05
CA MET A 109 -3.90 11.72 -4.74
C MET A 109 -4.37 12.11 -3.34
N PHE A 110 -3.45 12.25 -2.38
CA PHE A 110 -3.78 12.52 -0.98
C PHE A 110 -3.32 13.92 -0.53
N ALA A 111 -2.81 14.74 -1.44
CA ALA A 111 -2.29 16.07 -1.13
C ALA A 111 -3.40 17.07 -0.78
N ASP A 112 -4.56 16.97 -1.43
CA ASP A 112 -5.71 17.84 -1.17
C ASP A 112 -6.73 17.16 -0.24
N GLN A 113 -6.91 17.76 0.92
CA GLN A 113 -7.85 17.32 1.94
C GLN A 113 -9.30 17.29 1.44
N SER A 114 -9.69 18.17 0.52
CA SER A 114 -11.07 18.18 0.00
C SER A 114 -11.39 16.97 -0.88
N THR A 115 -10.37 16.34 -1.48
CA THR A 115 -10.52 15.21 -2.41
C THR A 115 -10.06 13.88 -1.84
N ALA A 116 -9.14 13.88 -0.86
CA ALA A 116 -8.57 12.68 -0.25
C ALA A 116 -9.64 11.75 0.37
N SER A 117 -10.67 12.29 1.03
CA SER A 117 -11.77 11.49 1.60
C SER A 117 -12.53 10.71 0.52
N ARG A 118 -12.87 11.38 -0.58
CA ARG A 118 -13.54 10.75 -1.73
C ARG A 118 -12.67 9.66 -2.35
N ILE A 119 -11.37 9.90 -2.48
CA ILE A 119 -10.42 8.92 -3.04
C ILE A 119 -10.34 7.67 -2.13
N CYS A 120 -10.37 7.85 -0.81
CA CYS A 120 -10.42 6.71 0.13
C CYS A 120 -11.69 5.88 -0.06
N GLU A 121 -12.86 6.52 -0.17
CA GLU A 121 -14.15 5.85 -0.43
C GLU A 121 -14.15 5.09 -1.77
N GLU A 122 -13.57 5.68 -2.81
CA GLU A 122 -13.42 5.04 -4.13
C GLU A 122 -12.49 3.82 -4.07
N LEU A 123 -11.37 3.91 -3.35
CA LEU A 123 -10.47 2.78 -3.12
C LEU A 123 -11.11 1.66 -2.28
N ILE A 124 -11.91 2.01 -1.27
CA ILE A 124 -12.70 1.03 -0.48
C ILE A 124 -13.70 0.31 -1.40
N THR A 125 -14.39 1.07 -2.25
CA THR A 125 -15.36 0.52 -3.23
C THR A 125 -14.66 -0.39 -4.23
N LEU A 126 -13.50 0.01 -4.75
CA LEU A 126 -12.69 -0.79 -5.67
C LEU A 126 -12.23 -2.10 -5.00
N ARG A 127 -11.78 -2.05 -3.75
CA ARG A 127 -11.42 -3.25 -2.98
C ARG A 127 -12.60 -4.22 -2.86
N ARG A 128 -13.78 -3.71 -2.51
CA ARG A 128 -15.01 -4.52 -2.40
C ARG A 128 -15.38 -5.14 -3.75
N SER A 129 -15.27 -4.39 -4.84
CA SER A 129 -15.48 -4.88 -6.21
C SER A 129 -14.50 -6.00 -6.58
N ASN A 130 -13.21 -5.85 -6.26
CA ASN A 130 -12.23 -6.91 -6.49
C ASN A 130 -12.54 -8.18 -5.67
N SER A 131 -12.93 -8.01 -4.41
CA SER A 131 -13.34 -9.13 -3.55
C SER A 131 -14.57 -9.85 -4.08
N SER A 132 -15.59 -9.12 -4.55
CA SER A 132 -16.80 -9.72 -5.11
C SER A 132 -16.51 -10.45 -6.42
N LYS A 133 -15.68 -9.89 -7.32
CA LYS A 133 -15.21 -10.57 -8.53
C LYS A 133 -14.46 -11.88 -8.22
N LYS A 134 -13.59 -11.87 -7.20
CA LYS A 134 -12.74 -13.04 -6.86
C LYS A 134 -13.47 -14.13 -6.06
N TRP A 135 -14.42 -13.76 -5.20
CA TRP A 135 -15.00 -14.69 -4.22
C TRP A 135 -16.53 -14.84 -4.30
N GLY A 136 -17.23 -13.99 -5.06
CA GLY A 136 -18.66 -14.16 -5.35
C GLY A 136 -19.65 -13.88 -4.19
N TRP A 137 -19.25 -13.22 -3.10
CA TRP A 137 -20.11 -12.97 -1.91
C TRP A 137 -20.40 -11.49 -1.63
N PRO A 138 -21.65 -11.16 -1.22
CA PRO A 138 -22.83 -11.09 -2.09
C PRO A 138 -22.84 -9.79 -2.92
N LYS A 139 -23.62 -9.80 -4.01
CA LYS A 139 -23.87 -8.61 -4.83
C LYS A 139 -24.74 -7.63 -4.03
N PRO A 140 -24.52 -6.30 -4.13
CA PRO A 140 -25.33 -5.29 -3.44
C PRO A 140 -26.85 -5.41 -3.68
N ASP A 141 -27.25 -6.07 -4.77
CA ASP A 141 -28.64 -6.20 -5.20
C ASP A 141 -29.36 -7.48 -4.68
N GLU A 142 -28.69 -8.33 -3.90
CA GLU A 142 -29.28 -9.59 -3.39
C GLU A 142 -29.77 -9.50 -1.92
N ILE A 143 -29.84 -8.29 -1.36
CA ILE A 143 -30.48 -8.03 -0.07
C ILE A 143 -31.68 -7.09 -0.31
N SER A 144 -32.81 -7.67 -0.71
CA SER A 144 -34.15 -7.06 -0.63
C SER A 144 -35.03 -7.85 0.33
#